data_AF-A0A662ACA2-F1
#
_entry.id   AF-A0A662ACA2-F1
#
_cell.length_a   1.000
_cell.length_b   1.000
_cell.length_c   1.000
_cell.angle_alpha   90.00
_cell.angle_beta   90.00
_cell.angle_gamma   90.00
#
_symmetry.space_group_name_H-M   'P 1'
#
loop_
_entity.id
_entity.type
_entity.pdbx_description
1 polymer ?
#
loop_
_entity_poly.entity_id
_entity_poly.type
_entity_poly.pdbx_seq_one_letter_code
_entity_poly.pdbx_strand_id
1 'polypeptide(L)'
;MRKATFISSFLLVVLITSNVNSQDLFYPGIMHALNSEQDAQLDDAVKLLKKASGNENNANAIDRKYARFEKKSNKKDWNKKTWEAKQQRILAEMNYQKAYRMIFDLYSEILTNGTYATTYDKTEAISLNDDASKKFEEADTYLAPFVDNSKEQLEVADYEGIKNNLNEIHSLHVNGINNQISALKIYIDSSVKTVKNEEDDIVLEDAQNEESYTRTNSRNVDVRENINQGLVFKVQIAASKVDLSEWVISAKAPNAEEIETLYIDNWNKYMVGEFNSYQEAARYRDLLRSTSPDAFIVVFKSGNQIQVTNAMKNSSENL
;
A
#
# COMPACT_ATOMS: atom_id res chain seq x y z
N MET A 1 0.72 12.30 63.51
CA MET A 1 1.52 11.80 62.36
C MET A 1 0.67 10.85 61.52
N ARG A 2 0.13 11.32 60.39
CA ARG A 2 -0.48 10.45 59.35
C ARG A 2 0.16 10.85 58.03
N LYS A 3 0.93 9.93 57.43
CA LYS A 3 1.56 10.13 56.12
C LYS A 3 0.50 9.90 55.05
N ALA A 4 0.15 10.94 54.30
CA ALA A 4 -0.67 10.83 53.10
C ALA A 4 0.23 10.42 51.93
N THR A 5 0.07 9.19 51.45
CA THR A 5 0.68 8.70 50.22
C THR A 5 -0.07 9.29 49.03
N PHE A 6 0.54 10.27 48.38
CA PHE A 6 0.12 10.78 47.08
C PHE A 6 0.52 9.74 46.01
N ILE A 7 -0.46 8.96 45.54
CA ILE A 7 -0.28 8.10 44.37
C ILE A 7 -0.37 9.02 43.15
N SER A 8 0.80 9.35 42.59
CA SER A 8 0.90 10.03 41.30
C SER A 8 0.60 8.99 40.22
N SER A 9 -0.65 8.94 39.76
CA SER A 9 -1.01 8.25 38.53
C SER A 9 -0.37 9.02 37.36
N PHE A 10 0.75 8.49 36.88
CA PHE A 10 1.39 8.91 35.65
C PHE A 10 0.55 8.33 34.50
N LEU A 11 -0.41 9.11 34.01
CA LEU A 11 -1.17 8.78 32.82
C LEU A 11 -0.22 8.94 31.62
N LEU A 12 0.40 7.84 31.19
CA LEU A 12 1.16 7.78 29.95
C LEU A 12 0.17 7.86 28.80
N VAL A 13 -0.10 9.09 28.33
CA VAL A 13 -0.83 9.32 27.08
C VAL A 13 0.08 8.83 25.96
N VAL A 14 -0.16 7.61 25.51
CA VAL A 14 0.41 7.09 24.26
C VAL A 14 -0.25 7.89 23.13
N LEU A 15 0.41 8.96 22.71
CA LEU A 15 0.09 9.64 21.46
C LEU A 15 0.41 8.66 20.34
N ILE A 16 -0.63 7.97 19.86
CA ILE A 16 -0.60 7.22 18.60
C ILE A 16 -0.41 8.29 17.52
N THR A 17 0.84 8.65 17.25
CA THR A 17 1.22 9.27 15.99
C THR A 17 1.29 8.11 15.00
N SER A 18 0.15 7.81 14.37
CA SER A 18 0.18 7.04 13.13
C SER A 18 0.92 7.92 12.12
N ASN A 19 2.25 7.86 12.15
CA ASN A 19 3.07 8.26 11.02
C ASN A 19 2.62 7.35 9.89
N VAL A 20 1.66 7.80 9.08
CA VAL A 20 1.39 7.18 7.79
C VAL A 20 2.70 7.32 7.04
N ASN A 21 3.39 6.19 6.87
CA ASN A 21 4.65 6.22 6.17
C ASN A 21 4.29 6.65 4.74
N SER A 22 5.04 7.58 4.14
CA SER A 22 4.69 8.06 2.79
C SER A 22 4.57 6.91 1.76
N GLN A 23 5.16 5.76 2.05
CA GLN A 23 5.06 4.53 1.26
C GLN A 23 3.70 3.83 1.36
N ASP A 24 2.91 4.06 2.41
CA ASP A 24 1.59 3.45 2.62
C ASP A 24 0.48 4.14 1.80
N LEU A 25 0.76 5.34 1.28
CA LEU A 25 -0.19 6.15 0.50
C LEU A 25 -0.22 5.78 -0.99
N PHE A 26 0.76 5.00 -1.45
CA PHE A 26 0.87 4.58 -2.84
C PHE A 26 0.47 3.13 -2.97
N TYR A 27 -0.52 2.86 -3.83
CA TYR A 27 -0.86 1.48 -4.16
C TYR A 27 0.18 0.96 -5.16
N PRO A 28 1.08 0.02 -4.81
CA PRO A 28 2.21 -0.33 -5.68
C PRO A 28 1.76 -0.88 -7.05
N GLY A 29 0.59 -1.52 -7.09
CA GLY A 29 0.00 -2.04 -8.33
C GLY A 29 -0.31 -0.96 -9.38
N ILE A 30 -0.49 0.31 -8.97
CA ILE A 30 -0.84 1.38 -9.91
C ILE A 30 0.34 1.89 -10.71
N MET A 31 1.58 1.72 -10.23
CA MET A 31 2.77 2.31 -10.85
C MET A 31 2.98 1.85 -12.30
N HIS A 32 2.55 0.63 -12.63
CA HIS A 32 2.62 0.10 -13.99
C HIS A 32 1.57 0.68 -14.94
N ALA A 33 0.49 1.26 -14.39
CA ALA A 33 -0.59 1.89 -15.14
C ALA A 33 -0.37 3.38 -15.37
N LEU A 34 0.59 4.00 -14.67
CA LEU A 34 0.88 5.43 -14.80
C LEU A 34 1.70 5.71 -16.05
N ASN A 35 1.35 6.78 -16.76
CA ASN A 35 2.23 7.37 -17.77
C ASN A 35 3.29 8.29 -17.12
N SER A 36 4.24 8.78 -17.92
CA SER A 36 5.34 9.61 -17.40
C SER A 36 4.90 10.94 -16.77
N GLU A 37 3.78 11.51 -17.24
CA GLU A 37 3.23 12.75 -16.66
C GLU A 37 2.61 12.48 -15.29
N GLN A 38 1.83 11.41 -15.19
CA GLN A 38 1.19 10.96 -13.95
C GLN A 38 2.23 10.56 -12.89
N ASP A 39 3.30 9.89 -13.30
CA ASP A 39 4.44 9.56 -12.42
C ASP A 39 5.11 10.83 -11.87
N ALA A 40 5.32 11.85 -12.71
CA ALA A 40 5.87 13.13 -12.27
C ALA A 40 4.94 13.89 -11.30
N GLN A 41 3.62 13.82 -11.51
CA GLN A 41 2.63 14.37 -10.56
C GLN A 41 2.72 13.67 -9.20
N LEU A 42 2.89 12.34 -9.20
CA LEU A 42 3.05 11.57 -7.97
C LEU A 42 4.32 11.97 -7.21
N ASP A 43 5.43 12.14 -7.93
CA ASP A 43 6.69 12.63 -7.37
C ASP A 43 6.55 14.00 -6.70
N ASP A 44 5.77 14.91 -7.29
CA ASP A 44 5.49 16.21 -6.70
C ASP A 44 4.62 16.10 -5.44
N ALA A 45 3.64 15.21 -5.43
CA ALA A 45 2.89 14.88 -4.21
C ALA A 45 3.82 14.34 -3.11
N VAL A 46 4.77 13.45 -3.44
CA VAL A 46 5.78 12.93 -2.49
C VAL A 46 6.63 14.07 -1.89
N LYS A 47 7.04 15.05 -2.71
CA LYS A 47 7.80 16.21 -2.21
C LYS A 47 6.98 17.03 -1.21
N LEU A 48 5.68 17.20 -1.46
CA LEU A 48 4.77 17.89 -0.53
C LEU A 48 4.60 17.11 0.78
N LEU A 49 4.44 15.78 0.74
CA LEU A 49 4.37 14.93 1.94
C LEU A 49 5.64 15.04 2.78
N LYS A 50 6.82 15.02 2.15
CA LYS A 50 8.12 15.22 2.84
C LYS A 50 8.18 16.59 3.51
N LYS A 51 7.69 17.63 2.84
CA LYS A 51 7.63 18.98 3.40
C LYS A 51 6.66 19.06 4.58
N ALA A 52 5.49 18.40 4.49
CA ALA A 52 4.52 18.32 5.57
C ALA A 52 5.14 17.69 6.83
N SER A 53 5.78 16.53 6.69
CA SER A 53 6.50 15.86 7.77
C SER A 53 7.61 16.74 8.37
N GLY A 54 8.34 17.49 7.54
CA GLY A 54 9.31 18.48 8.01
C GLY A 54 8.69 19.54 8.93
N ASN A 55 7.52 20.08 8.56
CA ASN A 55 6.81 21.05 9.39
C ASN A 55 6.28 20.43 10.70
N GLU A 56 5.79 19.19 10.67
CA GLU A 56 5.37 18.50 11.91
C GLU A 56 6.54 18.29 12.88
N ASN A 57 7.71 17.90 12.34
CA ASN A 57 8.92 17.74 13.13
C ASN A 57 9.36 19.07 13.78
N ASN A 58 9.25 20.19 13.04
CA ASN A 58 9.48 21.53 13.57
C ASN A 58 8.49 21.88 14.69
N ALA A 59 7.20 21.63 14.48
CA ALA A 59 6.17 21.85 15.49
C ALA A 59 6.46 21.04 16.77
N ASN A 60 6.75 19.75 16.62
CA ASN A 60 7.09 18.86 17.73
C ASN A 60 8.37 19.32 18.47
N ALA A 61 9.36 19.87 17.76
CA ALA A 61 10.56 20.42 18.39
C ALA A 61 10.24 21.66 19.25
N ILE A 62 9.36 22.54 18.75
CA ILE A 62 8.89 23.72 19.49
C ILE A 62 8.08 23.30 20.73
N ASP A 63 7.21 22.29 20.60
CA ASP A 63 6.45 21.74 21.72
C ASP A 63 7.38 21.24 22.82
N ARG A 64 8.39 20.44 22.46
CA ARG A 64 9.41 19.95 23.41
C ARG A 64 10.15 21.08 24.09
N LYS A 65 10.53 22.14 23.35
CA LYS A 65 11.22 23.32 23.90
C LYS A 65 10.38 24.04 24.95
N TYR A 66 9.05 24.08 24.79
CA TYR A 66 8.15 24.82 25.67
C TYR A 66 7.30 23.94 26.61
N ALA A 67 7.52 22.62 26.65
CA ALA A 67 6.77 21.67 27.48
C ALA A 67 6.70 22.08 28.97
N ARG A 68 7.74 22.72 29.51
CA ARG A 68 7.73 23.21 30.91
C ARG A 68 6.64 24.24 31.22
N PHE A 69 6.12 24.94 30.21
CA PHE A 69 5.08 25.97 30.37
C PHE A 69 3.65 25.42 30.28
N GLU A 70 3.47 24.15 29.90
CA GLU A 70 2.16 23.51 29.72
C GLU A 70 1.35 23.39 31.02
N LYS A 71 2.01 23.48 32.18
CA LYS A 71 1.35 23.41 33.50
C LYS A 71 0.27 24.49 33.64
N LYS A 72 -0.88 24.12 34.23
CA LYS A 72 -2.12 24.92 34.33
C LYS A 72 -1.94 26.39 34.74
N SER A 73 -0.94 26.73 35.58
CA SER A 73 -0.70 28.12 36.00
C SER A 73 -0.19 29.03 34.88
N ASN A 74 0.39 28.47 33.80
CA ASN A 74 1.07 29.22 32.75
C ASN A 74 0.46 29.01 31.34
N LYS A 75 -0.79 28.53 31.23
CA LYS A 75 -1.43 28.22 29.93
C LYS A 75 -1.41 29.40 28.95
N LYS A 76 -1.59 30.63 29.43
CA LYS A 76 -1.52 31.85 28.60
C LYS A 76 -0.12 32.07 28.00
N ASP A 77 0.91 31.93 28.81
CA ASP A 77 2.30 32.05 28.36
C ASP A 77 2.70 30.91 27.43
N TRP A 78 2.18 29.71 27.66
CA TRP A 78 2.37 28.58 26.76
C TRP A 78 1.76 28.85 25.39
N ASN A 79 0.47 29.21 25.32
CA ASN A 79 -0.20 29.55 24.07
C ASN A 79 0.53 30.65 23.29
N LYS A 80 1.01 31.68 23.98
CA LYS A 80 1.79 32.76 23.38
C LYS A 80 3.17 32.32 22.91
N LYS A 81 3.81 31.34 23.55
CA LYS A 81 5.15 30.85 23.17
C LYS A 81 5.12 29.75 22.11
N THR A 82 3.98 29.08 21.93
CA THR A 82 3.80 27.96 20.99
C THR A 82 3.06 28.37 19.70
N TRP A 83 2.86 29.66 19.44
CA TRP A 83 2.22 30.12 18.19
C TRP A 83 2.94 29.60 16.93
N GLU A 84 4.28 29.55 16.96
CA GLU A 84 5.09 28.98 15.87
C GLU A 84 4.80 27.50 15.65
N ALA A 85 4.58 26.71 16.73
CA ALA A 85 4.20 25.31 16.60
C ALA A 85 2.83 25.17 15.93
N LYS A 86 1.86 26.01 16.29
CA LYS A 86 0.53 26.04 15.64
C LYS A 86 0.67 26.36 14.15
N GLN A 87 1.45 27.38 13.81
CA GLN A 87 1.71 27.75 12.42
C GLN A 87 2.36 26.60 11.64
N GLN A 88 3.35 25.93 12.22
CA GLN A 88 4.02 24.78 11.59
C GLN A 88 3.04 23.61 11.38
N ARG A 89 2.14 23.32 12.33
CA ARG A 89 1.09 22.29 12.14
C ARG A 89 0.10 22.65 11.04
N ILE A 90 -0.36 23.90 10.98
CA ILE A 90 -1.23 24.38 9.90
C ILE A 90 -0.52 24.24 8.54
N LEU A 91 0.75 24.66 8.46
CA LEU A 91 1.55 24.49 7.24
C LEU A 91 1.77 23.01 6.89
N ALA A 92 1.93 22.12 7.87
CA ALA A 92 1.99 20.69 7.63
C ALA A 92 0.70 20.21 6.96
N GLU A 93 -0.45 20.52 7.56
CA GLU A 93 -1.76 20.08 7.06
C GLU A 93 -2.08 20.64 5.67
N MET A 94 -1.73 21.90 5.39
CA MET A 94 -1.85 22.47 4.05
C MET A 94 -0.98 21.75 3.00
N ASN A 95 0.20 21.24 3.38
CA ASN A 95 1.02 20.45 2.45
C ASN A 95 0.46 19.03 2.29
N TYR A 96 -0.05 18.41 3.36
CA TYR A 96 -0.78 17.14 3.29
C TYR A 96 -1.99 17.24 2.36
N GLN A 97 -2.88 18.20 2.58
CA GLN A 97 -4.05 18.48 1.74
C GLN A 97 -3.68 18.58 0.27
N LYS A 98 -2.68 19.40 -0.07
CA LYS A 98 -2.23 19.57 -1.47
C LYS A 98 -1.73 18.26 -2.06
N ALA A 99 -0.90 17.52 -1.32
CA ALA A 99 -0.39 16.23 -1.79
C ALA A 99 -1.53 15.23 -2.01
N TYR A 100 -2.45 15.12 -1.06
CA TYR A 100 -3.57 14.19 -1.15
C TYR A 100 -4.55 14.56 -2.25
N ARG A 101 -4.78 15.85 -2.51
CA ARG A 101 -5.61 16.29 -3.65
C ARG A 101 -4.97 15.90 -4.98
N MET A 102 -3.65 16.05 -5.13
CA MET A 102 -2.94 15.60 -6.34
C MET A 102 -3.09 14.10 -6.56
N ILE A 103 -2.92 13.30 -5.50
CA ILE A 103 -3.13 11.85 -5.54
C ILE A 103 -4.59 11.54 -5.88
N PHE A 104 -5.52 12.28 -5.28
CA PHE A 104 -6.95 12.09 -5.50
C PHE A 104 -7.37 12.35 -6.94
N ASP A 105 -6.92 13.46 -7.52
CA ASP A 105 -7.24 13.84 -8.89
C ASP A 105 -6.70 12.78 -9.87
N LEU A 106 -5.45 12.34 -9.66
CA LEU A 106 -4.81 11.28 -10.45
C LEU A 106 -5.59 9.97 -10.38
N TYR A 107 -5.88 9.48 -9.18
CA TYR A 107 -6.59 8.22 -9.00
C TYR A 107 -8.03 8.28 -9.53
N SER A 108 -8.71 9.42 -9.35
CA SER A 108 -10.06 9.64 -9.89
C SER A 108 -10.09 9.58 -11.41
N GLU A 109 -9.08 10.15 -12.08
CA GLU A 109 -8.95 10.08 -13.53
C GLU A 109 -8.83 8.63 -14.02
N ILE A 110 -7.94 7.84 -13.40
CA ILE A 110 -7.76 6.42 -13.73
C ILE A 110 -9.07 5.65 -13.54
N LEU A 111 -9.73 5.84 -12.39
CA LEU A 111 -10.97 5.13 -12.06
C LEU A 111 -12.12 5.48 -13.01
N THR A 112 -12.22 6.75 -13.43
CA THR A 112 -13.30 7.23 -14.30
C THR A 112 -13.11 6.77 -15.75
N ASN A 113 -11.86 6.82 -16.24
CA ASN A 113 -11.52 6.49 -17.63
C ASN A 113 -11.17 5.01 -17.83
N GLY A 114 -11.00 4.27 -16.75
CA GLY A 114 -10.67 2.84 -16.75
C GLY A 114 -11.74 1.96 -17.38
N THR A 115 -11.29 0.88 -18.02
CA THR A 115 -12.15 -0.22 -18.46
C THR A 115 -12.24 -1.27 -17.37
N TYR A 116 -13.45 -1.81 -17.14
CA TYR A 116 -13.75 -2.78 -16.10
C TYR A 116 -14.35 -4.04 -16.74
N ALA A 117 -14.06 -5.21 -16.17
CA ALA A 117 -14.64 -6.49 -16.57
C ALA A 117 -16.16 -6.53 -16.39
N THR A 118 -16.68 -5.86 -15.37
CA THR A 118 -18.12 -5.85 -15.06
C THR A 118 -18.63 -4.46 -14.73
N THR A 119 -19.91 -4.20 -14.99
CA THR A 119 -20.59 -2.97 -14.53
C THR A 119 -20.60 -2.86 -13.01
N TYR A 120 -20.68 -4.00 -12.31
CA TYR A 120 -20.65 -4.06 -10.85
C TYR A 120 -19.33 -3.52 -10.29
N ASP A 121 -18.19 -4.03 -10.77
CA ASP A 121 -16.85 -3.56 -10.35
C ASP A 121 -16.70 -2.05 -10.58
N LYS A 122 -17.15 -1.57 -11.74
CA LYS A 122 -17.14 -0.14 -12.07
C LYS A 122 -17.97 0.69 -11.09
N THR A 123 -19.19 0.27 -10.81
CA THR A 123 -20.09 0.99 -9.88
C THR A 123 -19.52 1.02 -8.46
N GLU A 124 -18.97 -0.10 -7.98
CA GLU A 124 -18.37 -0.18 -6.65
C GLU A 124 -17.12 0.72 -6.53
N ALA A 125 -16.23 0.68 -7.53
CA ALA A 125 -15.04 1.53 -7.56
C ALA A 125 -15.38 3.03 -7.61
N ILE A 126 -16.35 3.43 -8.45
CA ILE A 126 -16.83 4.82 -8.53
C ILE A 126 -17.45 5.26 -7.20
N SER A 127 -18.26 4.41 -6.55
CA SER A 127 -18.88 4.74 -5.26
C SER A 127 -17.84 5.01 -4.17
N LEU A 128 -16.77 4.22 -4.11
CA LEU A 128 -15.67 4.43 -3.17
C LEU A 128 -14.93 5.74 -3.47
N ASN A 129 -14.75 6.08 -4.75
CA ASN A 129 -14.12 7.34 -5.16
C ASN A 129 -14.99 8.56 -4.81
N ASP A 130 -16.30 8.47 -5.00
CA ASP A 130 -17.25 9.52 -4.60
C ASP A 130 -17.23 9.76 -3.09
N ASP A 131 -17.17 8.68 -2.30
CA ASP A 131 -17.05 8.78 -0.85
C ASP A 131 -15.69 9.37 -0.42
N ALA A 132 -14.61 9.08 -1.16
CA ALA A 132 -13.34 9.77 -0.97
C ALA A 132 -13.47 11.28 -1.22
N SER A 133 -14.10 11.68 -2.34
CA SER A 133 -14.32 13.09 -2.69
C SER A 133 -15.00 13.87 -1.58
N LYS A 134 -16.08 13.31 -1.00
CA LYS A 134 -16.80 13.93 0.12
C LYS A 134 -15.91 14.15 1.34
N LYS A 135 -15.02 13.20 1.65
CA LYS A 135 -14.06 13.34 2.77
C LYS A 135 -13.05 14.45 2.52
N PHE A 136 -12.56 14.59 1.29
CA PHE A 136 -11.69 15.70 0.91
C PHE A 136 -12.41 17.05 1.01
N GLU A 137 -13.65 17.16 0.55
CA GLU A 137 -14.45 18.38 0.67
C GLU A 137 -14.72 18.78 2.13
N GLU A 138 -15.01 17.79 2.99
CA GLU A 138 -15.18 18.00 4.43
C GLU A 138 -13.87 18.50 5.06
N ALA A 139 -12.74 17.88 4.73
CA ALA A 139 -11.42 18.28 5.21
C ALA A 139 -11.03 19.70 4.75
N ASP A 140 -11.29 20.03 3.48
CA ASP A 140 -11.10 21.38 2.92
C ASP A 140 -11.89 22.43 3.71
N THR A 141 -13.15 22.11 4.02
CA THR A 141 -14.05 22.98 4.79
C THR A 141 -13.52 23.23 6.20
N TYR A 142 -13.04 22.17 6.87
CA TYR A 142 -12.49 22.28 8.22
C TYR A 142 -11.12 22.97 8.27
N LEU A 143 -10.33 22.90 7.19
CA LEU A 143 -9.02 23.56 7.13
C LEU A 143 -9.12 25.05 6.82
N ALA A 144 -10.15 25.48 6.08
CA ALA A 144 -10.32 26.86 5.62
C ALA A 144 -10.15 27.95 6.72
N PRO A 145 -10.66 27.79 7.96
CA PRO A 145 -10.49 28.78 9.03
C PRO A 145 -9.03 28.98 9.49
N PHE A 146 -8.10 28.11 9.09
CA PHE A 146 -6.71 28.16 9.55
C PHE A 146 -5.73 28.79 8.56
N VAL A 147 -6.08 28.85 7.27
CA VAL A 147 -5.16 29.19 6.17
C VAL A 147 -4.54 30.57 6.31
N ASP A 148 -5.32 31.56 6.75
CA ASP A 148 -4.90 32.98 6.79
C ASP A 148 -4.71 33.51 8.22
N ASN A 149 -4.48 32.62 9.19
CA ASN A 149 -4.31 33.05 10.58
C ASN A 149 -3.03 33.88 10.78
N SER A 150 -3.20 35.11 11.25
CA SER A 150 -2.11 35.98 11.67
C SER A 150 -1.42 35.45 12.92
N LYS A 151 -0.19 35.92 13.16
CA LYS A 151 0.54 35.61 14.39
C LYS A 151 -0.27 35.95 15.65
N GLU A 152 -0.89 37.13 15.67
CA GLU A 152 -1.70 37.61 16.80
C GLU A 152 -2.89 36.70 17.06
N GLN A 153 -3.55 36.21 16.01
CA GLN A 153 -4.64 35.23 16.12
C GLN A 153 -4.13 33.90 16.70
N LEU A 154 -2.98 33.41 16.23
CA LEU A 154 -2.38 32.17 16.72
C LEU A 154 -1.86 32.27 18.17
N GLU A 155 -1.38 33.43 18.62
CA GLU A 155 -0.92 33.64 20.00
C GLU A 155 -2.06 33.48 21.02
N VAL A 156 -3.29 33.86 20.65
CA VAL A 156 -4.46 33.78 21.55
C VAL A 156 -5.30 32.52 21.37
N ALA A 157 -5.20 31.83 20.23
CA ALA A 157 -5.97 30.63 19.94
C ALA A 157 -5.65 29.48 20.93
N ASP A 158 -6.65 28.65 21.22
CA ASP A 158 -6.45 27.45 22.04
C ASP A 158 -5.60 26.43 21.27
N TYR A 159 -4.42 26.13 21.80
CA TYR A 159 -3.47 25.24 21.15
C TYR A 159 -4.07 23.84 20.95
N GLU A 160 -4.71 23.28 21.98
CA GLU A 160 -5.22 21.91 21.94
C GLU A 160 -6.41 21.81 20.99
N GLY A 161 -7.30 22.81 20.98
CA GLY A 161 -8.37 22.92 19.99
C GLY A 161 -7.85 22.91 18.56
N ILE A 162 -6.83 23.72 18.23
CA ILE A 162 -6.22 23.71 16.89
C ILE A 162 -5.65 22.33 16.57
N LYS A 163 -4.87 21.75 17.48
CA LYS A 163 -4.24 20.45 17.26
C LYS A 163 -5.28 19.35 17.02
N ASN A 164 -6.36 19.33 17.79
CA ASN A 164 -7.43 18.34 17.62
C ASN A 164 -8.15 18.51 16.29
N ASN A 165 -8.48 19.75 15.89
CA ASN A 165 -9.11 20.03 14.60
C ASN A 165 -8.21 19.61 13.43
N LEU A 166 -6.90 19.89 13.50
CA LEU A 166 -5.95 19.46 12.47
C LEU A 166 -5.82 17.94 12.39
N ASN A 167 -5.84 17.22 13.52
CA ASN A 167 -5.84 15.76 13.52
C ASN A 167 -7.12 15.18 12.88
N GLU A 168 -8.27 15.82 13.10
CA GLU A 168 -9.54 15.43 12.48
C GLU A 168 -9.50 15.63 10.95
N ILE A 169 -9.00 16.77 10.49
CA ILE A 169 -8.75 17.04 9.06
C ILE A 169 -7.83 15.98 8.46
N HIS A 170 -6.70 15.69 9.12
CA HIS A 170 -5.76 14.68 8.66
C HIS A 170 -6.40 13.30 8.55
N SER A 171 -7.22 12.92 9.54
CA SER A 171 -7.98 11.66 9.52
C SER A 171 -8.95 11.58 8.35
N LEU A 172 -9.67 12.66 8.04
CA LEU A 172 -10.55 12.72 6.87
C LEU A 172 -9.78 12.49 5.58
N HIS A 173 -8.63 13.15 5.40
CA HIS A 173 -7.75 12.94 4.25
C HIS A 173 -7.28 11.48 4.12
N VAL A 174 -6.76 10.90 5.21
CA VAL A 174 -6.27 9.51 5.22
C VAL A 174 -7.39 8.54 4.87
N ASN A 175 -8.58 8.74 5.43
CA ASN A 175 -9.76 7.93 5.09
C ASN A 175 -10.16 8.08 3.62
N GLY A 176 -10.08 9.29 3.06
CA GLY A 176 -10.30 9.54 1.63
C GLY A 176 -9.32 8.75 0.76
N ILE A 177 -8.02 8.81 1.06
CA ILE A 177 -7.00 8.03 0.33
C ILE A 177 -7.25 6.52 0.44
N ASN A 178 -7.60 6.01 1.63
CA ASN A 178 -7.88 4.59 1.81
C ASN A 178 -9.07 4.10 0.96
N ASN A 179 -10.11 4.93 0.83
CA ASN A 179 -11.21 4.65 -0.07
C ASN A 179 -10.75 4.57 -1.53
N GLN A 180 -9.88 5.49 -1.98
CA GLN A 180 -9.35 5.45 -3.34
C GLN A 180 -8.44 4.25 -3.60
N ILE A 181 -7.57 3.89 -2.64
CA ILE A 181 -6.76 2.67 -2.74
C ILE A 181 -7.66 1.45 -2.90
N SER A 182 -8.77 1.39 -2.15
CA SER A 182 -9.75 0.30 -2.28
C SER A 182 -10.43 0.29 -3.65
N ALA A 183 -10.78 1.46 -4.20
CA ALA A 183 -11.31 1.58 -5.55
C ALA A 183 -10.30 1.12 -6.62
N LEU A 184 -9.03 1.49 -6.49
CA LEU A 184 -7.96 1.10 -7.40
C LEU A 184 -7.68 -0.41 -7.38
N LYS A 185 -7.80 -1.05 -6.21
CA LYS A 185 -7.73 -2.51 -6.10
C LYS A 185 -8.80 -3.18 -6.97
N ILE A 186 -10.05 -2.74 -6.85
CA ILE A 186 -11.16 -3.23 -7.68
C ILE A 186 -10.86 -3.03 -9.15
N TYR A 187 -10.40 -1.83 -9.55
CA TYR A 187 -10.05 -1.53 -10.94
C TYR A 187 -8.96 -2.47 -11.48
N ILE A 188 -7.87 -2.68 -10.74
CA ILE A 188 -6.77 -3.55 -11.16
C ILE A 188 -7.20 -5.02 -11.21
N ASP A 189 -7.95 -5.50 -10.23
CA ASP A 189 -8.47 -6.86 -10.24
C ASP A 189 -9.44 -7.08 -11.43
N SER A 190 -10.21 -6.05 -11.78
CA SER A 190 -11.12 -6.07 -12.93
C SER A 190 -10.36 -6.10 -14.25
N SER A 191 -9.28 -5.32 -14.40
CA SER A 191 -8.47 -5.31 -15.62
C SER A 191 -7.68 -6.61 -15.84
N VAL A 192 -7.29 -7.30 -14.76
CA VAL A 192 -6.68 -8.64 -14.86
C VAL A 192 -7.71 -9.68 -15.36
N LYS A 193 -8.99 -9.56 -14.95
CA LYS A 193 -10.05 -10.47 -15.41
C LYS A 193 -10.35 -10.30 -16.90
N THR A 194 -10.35 -9.07 -17.42
CA THR A 194 -10.60 -8.83 -18.86
C THR A 194 -9.55 -9.49 -19.74
N VAL A 195 -8.27 -9.41 -19.35
CA VAL A 195 -7.17 -10.01 -20.13
C VAL A 195 -7.29 -11.54 -20.19
N LYS A 196 -7.65 -12.20 -19.08
CA LYS A 196 -7.82 -13.66 -19.08
C LYS A 196 -8.94 -14.14 -19.99
N ASN A 197 -10.08 -13.44 -19.98
CA ASN A 197 -11.21 -13.83 -20.82
C ASN A 197 -10.89 -13.66 -22.32
N GLU A 198 -10.15 -12.60 -22.69
CA GLU A 198 -9.70 -12.41 -24.08
C GLU A 198 -8.71 -13.50 -24.52
N GLU A 199 -7.78 -13.91 -23.66
CA GLU A 199 -6.86 -15.03 -23.96
C GLU A 199 -7.61 -16.36 -24.13
N ASP A 200 -8.59 -16.65 -23.28
CA ASP A 200 -9.39 -17.88 -23.36
C ASP A 200 -10.28 -17.92 -24.62
N ASP A 201 -10.84 -16.78 -25.04
CA ASP A 201 -11.65 -16.67 -26.26
C ASP A 201 -10.80 -16.87 -27.53
N ILE A 202 -9.55 -16.37 -27.57
CA ILE A 202 -8.61 -16.59 -28.68
C ILE A 202 -8.25 -18.08 -28.81
N VAL A 203 -8.00 -18.77 -27.69
CA VAL A 203 -7.68 -20.21 -27.69
C VAL A 203 -8.86 -21.06 -28.15
N LEU A 204 -10.10 -20.65 -27.85
CA LEU A 204 -11.31 -21.34 -28.31
C LEU A 204 -11.59 -21.13 -29.81
N GLU A 205 -11.28 -19.96 -30.36
CA GLU A 205 -11.44 -19.68 -31.79
C GLU A 205 -10.41 -20.44 -32.66
N ASP A 206 -9.19 -20.62 -32.16
CA ASP A 206 -8.17 -21.46 -32.82
C ASP A 206 -8.51 -22.95 -32.73
N ALA A 207 -9.03 -23.42 -31.57
CA ALA A 207 -9.47 -24.81 -31.40
C ALA A 207 -10.66 -25.19 -32.30
N GLN A 208 -11.55 -24.24 -32.63
CA GLN A 208 -12.66 -24.48 -33.56
C GLN A 208 -12.23 -24.45 -35.04
N ASN A 209 -11.08 -23.87 -35.37
CA ASN A 209 -10.52 -23.89 -36.72
C ASN A 209 -9.62 -25.12 -37.00
N GLU A 210 -9.15 -25.82 -35.96
CA GLU A 210 -8.33 -27.03 -36.10
C GLU A 210 -9.12 -28.34 -36.27
N GLU A 211 -10.44 -28.37 -36.02
CA GLU A 211 -11.26 -29.60 -36.23
C GLU A 211 -11.44 -30.03 -37.70
N SER A 212 -10.81 -29.34 -38.67
CA SER A 212 -10.86 -29.72 -40.09
C SER A 212 -9.63 -30.47 -40.62
N TYR A 213 -8.56 -30.66 -39.85
CA TYR A 213 -7.40 -31.42 -40.33
C TYR A 213 -6.88 -32.49 -39.35
N THR A 214 -6.92 -33.73 -39.85
CA THR A 214 -6.17 -34.93 -39.47
C THR A 214 -6.71 -35.88 -38.38
N ARG A 215 -7.54 -36.82 -38.85
CA ARG A 215 -7.38 -38.23 -38.48
C ARG A 215 -6.11 -38.77 -39.15
N THR A 216 -5.15 -39.31 -38.39
CA THR A 216 -4.48 -40.62 -38.62
C THR A 216 -3.41 -40.90 -37.54
N ASN A 217 -3.77 -41.81 -36.63
CA ASN A 217 -3.01 -42.97 -36.15
C ASN A 217 -1.61 -42.87 -35.48
N SER A 218 -1.60 -43.45 -34.27
CA SER A 218 -0.58 -44.29 -33.61
C SER A 218 0.60 -43.69 -32.84
N ARG A 219 0.43 -43.78 -31.51
CA ARG A 219 1.32 -44.39 -30.50
C ARG A 219 2.83 -44.13 -30.66
N ASN A 220 3.31 -43.16 -29.88
CA ASN A 220 4.52 -43.32 -29.09
C ASN A 220 4.19 -42.93 -27.65
N VAL A 221 4.34 -43.88 -26.73
CA VAL A 221 4.30 -43.65 -25.29
C VAL A 221 5.61 -42.94 -24.93
N ASP A 222 5.58 -41.62 -24.81
CA ASP A 222 6.75 -40.81 -24.47
C ASP A 222 6.86 -40.64 -22.94
N VAL A 223 8.07 -40.90 -22.44
CA VAL A 223 8.44 -41.12 -21.04
C VAL A 223 8.56 -39.78 -20.27
N ARG A 224 7.79 -38.75 -20.65
CA ARG A 224 7.93 -37.37 -20.17
C ARG A 224 6.81 -36.87 -19.26
N GLU A 225 5.66 -37.54 -19.21
CA GLU A 225 4.54 -37.12 -18.36
C GLU A 225 4.76 -37.32 -16.85
N ASN A 226 5.85 -37.97 -16.43
CA ASN A 226 6.03 -38.39 -15.03
C ASN A 226 7.00 -37.51 -14.20
N ILE A 227 7.60 -36.47 -14.78
CA ILE A 227 8.63 -35.68 -14.06
C ILE A 227 8.05 -34.65 -13.09
N ASN A 228 6.79 -34.22 -13.28
CA ASN A 228 6.17 -33.15 -12.47
C ASN A 228 5.10 -33.65 -11.49
N GLN A 229 4.77 -34.95 -11.48
CA GLN A 229 3.81 -35.49 -10.51
C GLN A 229 4.35 -35.30 -9.08
N GLY A 230 3.62 -34.50 -8.29
CA GLY A 230 3.94 -34.20 -6.90
C GLY A 230 5.02 -33.12 -6.68
N LEU A 231 5.37 -32.35 -7.72
CA LEU A 231 6.16 -31.12 -7.58
C LEU A 231 5.25 -29.93 -7.31
N VAL A 232 5.64 -29.07 -6.37
CA VAL A 232 4.99 -27.78 -6.10
C VAL A 232 6.04 -26.69 -6.22
N PHE A 233 5.83 -25.73 -7.11
CA PHE A 233 6.70 -24.57 -7.29
C PHE A 233 6.15 -23.40 -6.49
N LYS A 234 7.03 -22.68 -5.78
CA LYS A 234 6.68 -21.47 -5.02
C LYS A 234 7.68 -20.36 -5.33
N VAL A 235 7.33 -19.10 -5.06
CA VAL A 235 8.27 -17.97 -5.22
C VAL A 235 8.74 -17.50 -3.86
N GLN A 236 10.04 -17.61 -3.59
CA GLN A 236 10.64 -17.09 -2.36
C GLN A 236 10.97 -15.60 -2.53
N ILE A 237 10.47 -14.76 -1.62
CA ILE A 237 10.61 -13.29 -1.66
C ILE A 237 11.59 -12.74 -0.62
N ALA A 238 11.86 -13.52 0.43
CA ALA A 238 12.84 -13.17 1.46
C ALA A 238 13.34 -14.42 2.20
N ALA A 239 14.52 -14.30 2.78
CA ALA A 239 15.01 -15.21 3.81
C ALA A 239 15.74 -14.41 4.89
N SER A 240 15.49 -14.70 6.16
CA SER A 240 16.14 -14.02 7.29
C SER A 240 16.45 -14.99 8.44
N LYS A 241 17.56 -14.77 9.16
CA LYS A 241 17.90 -15.53 10.39
C LYS A 241 17.07 -15.09 11.60
N VAL A 242 16.36 -13.98 11.48
CA VAL A 242 15.47 -13.40 12.49
C VAL A 242 14.10 -13.23 11.85
N ASP A 243 13.03 -13.38 12.63
CA ASP A 243 11.68 -13.15 12.14
C ASP A 243 11.53 -11.73 11.59
N LEU A 244 11.10 -11.62 10.35
CA LEU A 244 10.66 -10.37 9.76
C LEU A 244 9.24 -10.08 10.25
N SER A 245 8.92 -8.81 10.48
CA SER A 245 7.55 -8.42 10.80
C SER A 245 6.65 -8.60 9.58
N GLU A 246 5.38 -8.88 9.84
CA GLU A 246 4.34 -9.05 8.80
C GLU A 246 4.35 -7.89 7.80
N TRP A 247 4.43 -6.65 8.28
CA TRP A 247 4.60 -5.44 7.45
C TRP A 247 5.76 -5.54 6.43
N VAL A 248 6.95 -5.96 6.87
CA VAL A 248 8.14 -6.04 5.99
C VAL A 248 7.94 -7.09 4.91
N ILE A 249 7.23 -8.17 5.24
CA ILE A 249 6.99 -9.28 4.33
C ILE A 249 5.85 -8.92 3.35
N SER A 250 4.78 -8.29 3.82
CA SER A 250 3.68 -7.81 2.96
C SER A 250 4.15 -6.73 1.98
N ALA A 251 5.07 -5.84 2.38
CA ALA A 251 5.66 -4.86 1.46
C ALA A 251 6.46 -5.51 0.31
N LYS A 252 6.96 -6.73 0.51
CA LYS A 252 7.70 -7.51 -0.49
C LYS A 252 6.80 -8.26 -1.48
N ALA A 253 5.54 -8.48 -1.12
CA ALA A 253 4.54 -9.10 -1.97
C ALA A 253 3.16 -8.53 -1.66
N PRO A 254 2.89 -7.25 -2.01
CA PRO A 254 1.70 -6.52 -1.56
C PRO A 254 0.37 -7.09 -2.09
N ASN A 255 0.45 -7.91 -3.14
CA ASN A 255 -0.70 -8.55 -3.79
C ASN A 255 -0.70 -10.08 -3.60
N ALA A 256 0.10 -10.61 -2.67
CA ALA A 256 0.04 -12.04 -2.35
C ALA A 256 -1.16 -12.31 -1.43
N GLU A 257 -2.00 -13.29 -1.80
CA GLU A 257 -3.14 -13.73 -1.00
C GLU A 257 -2.70 -14.30 0.35
N GLU A 258 -1.61 -15.06 0.35
CA GLU A 258 -1.02 -15.66 1.54
C GLU A 258 0.51 -15.68 1.43
N ILE A 259 1.17 -15.44 2.56
CA ILE A 259 2.63 -15.57 2.67
C ILE A 259 2.98 -16.70 3.62
N GLU A 260 3.49 -17.78 3.05
CA GLU A 260 3.94 -18.94 3.80
C GLU A 260 5.31 -18.68 4.41
N THR A 261 5.48 -19.06 5.68
CA THR A 261 6.76 -18.99 6.38
C THR A 261 7.23 -20.40 6.75
N LEU A 262 8.41 -20.79 6.27
CA LEU A 262 9.06 -22.05 6.65
C LEU A 262 10.40 -21.79 7.35
N TYR A 263 10.65 -22.52 8.44
CA TYR A 263 11.95 -22.53 9.10
C TYR A 263 12.82 -23.67 8.57
N ILE A 264 13.84 -23.36 7.77
CA ILE A 264 14.71 -24.34 7.11
C ILE A 264 16.18 -23.88 7.24
N ASP A 265 17.06 -24.77 7.69
CA ASP A 265 18.52 -24.52 7.81
C ASP A 265 18.89 -23.26 8.63
N ASN A 266 18.16 -23.00 9.71
CA ASN A 266 18.28 -21.79 10.55
C ASN A 266 17.89 -20.48 9.85
N TRP A 267 17.03 -20.54 8.84
CA TRP A 267 16.44 -19.38 8.18
C TRP A 267 14.92 -19.45 8.19
N ASN A 268 14.27 -18.32 8.46
CA ASN A 268 12.88 -18.09 8.10
C ASN A 268 12.84 -17.75 6.61
N LYS A 269 12.23 -18.61 5.80
CA LYS A 269 12.03 -18.42 4.36
C LYS A 269 10.57 -18.04 4.12
N TYR A 270 10.37 -16.97 3.36
CA TYR A 270 9.06 -16.41 3.06
C TYR A 270 8.73 -16.65 1.59
N MET A 271 7.62 -17.31 1.33
CA MET A 271 7.21 -17.72 -0.01
C MET A 271 5.76 -17.34 -0.29
N VAL A 272 5.49 -17.14 -1.57
CA VAL A 272 4.18 -16.74 -2.08
C VAL A 272 3.83 -17.58 -3.30
N GLY A 273 2.55 -17.91 -3.39
CA GLY A 273 1.98 -18.72 -4.47
C GLY A 273 2.39 -20.19 -4.43
N GLU A 274 1.52 -21.03 -4.97
CA GLU A 274 1.78 -22.44 -5.24
C GLU A 274 1.40 -22.72 -6.70
N PHE A 275 2.33 -23.31 -7.43
CA PHE A 275 2.20 -23.52 -8.88
C PHE A 275 2.54 -24.96 -9.24
N ASN A 276 1.87 -25.49 -10.26
CA ASN A 276 2.10 -26.85 -10.74
C ASN A 276 3.22 -26.89 -11.80
N SER A 277 3.63 -25.72 -12.31
CA SER A 277 4.71 -25.60 -13.29
C SER A 277 5.72 -24.50 -12.93
N TYR A 278 6.94 -24.67 -13.43
CA TYR A 278 7.98 -23.66 -13.30
C TYR A 278 7.62 -22.35 -14.03
N GLN A 279 6.90 -22.42 -15.14
CA GLN A 279 6.54 -21.29 -16.00
C GLN A 279 5.51 -20.38 -15.32
N GLU A 280 4.49 -20.96 -14.69
CA GLU A 280 3.53 -20.22 -13.87
C GLU A 280 4.24 -19.48 -12.74
N ALA A 281 5.13 -20.19 -12.01
CA ALA A 281 5.94 -19.59 -10.96
C ALA A 281 6.89 -18.51 -11.48
N ALA A 282 7.41 -18.65 -12.72
CA ALA A 282 8.28 -17.67 -13.34
C ALA A 282 7.54 -16.39 -13.73
N ARG A 283 6.35 -16.52 -14.33
CA ARG A 283 5.47 -15.37 -14.62
C ARG A 283 5.15 -14.62 -13.32
N TYR A 284 4.75 -15.35 -12.28
CA TYR A 284 4.43 -14.75 -10.98
C TYR A 284 5.65 -14.08 -10.32
N ARG A 285 6.82 -14.73 -10.35
CA ARG A 285 8.08 -14.14 -9.87
C ARG A 285 8.40 -12.83 -10.61
N ASP A 286 8.22 -12.80 -11.93
CA ASP A 286 8.57 -11.62 -12.72
C ASP A 286 7.64 -10.43 -12.42
N LEU A 287 6.37 -10.69 -12.08
CA LEU A 287 5.47 -9.68 -11.53
C LEU A 287 5.94 -9.15 -10.16
N LEU A 288 6.48 -10.03 -9.31
CA LEU A 288 6.95 -9.66 -7.97
C LEU A 288 8.27 -8.89 -7.97
N ARG A 289 9.08 -9.00 -9.03
CA ARG A 289 10.44 -8.41 -9.06
C ARG A 289 10.49 -6.90 -8.98
N SER A 290 9.38 -6.21 -9.23
CA SER A 290 9.26 -4.77 -8.99
C SER A 290 9.35 -4.41 -7.50
N THR A 291 8.89 -5.28 -6.61
CA THR A 291 8.88 -5.08 -5.14
C THR A 291 9.86 -5.99 -4.40
N SER A 292 10.17 -7.15 -4.97
CA SER A 292 11.15 -8.13 -4.51
C SER A 292 12.14 -8.50 -5.62
N PRO A 293 13.16 -7.66 -5.90
CA PRO A 293 14.12 -7.90 -6.98
C PRO A 293 14.85 -9.25 -6.88
N ASP A 294 15.08 -9.71 -5.65
CA ASP A 294 15.75 -10.97 -5.35
C ASP A 294 14.80 -12.18 -5.36
N ALA A 295 13.54 -12.02 -5.81
CA ALA A 295 12.59 -13.12 -5.86
C ALA A 295 13.07 -14.24 -6.80
N PHE A 296 12.99 -15.48 -6.33
CA PHE A 296 13.38 -16.67 -7.10
C PHE A 296 12.46 -17.86 -6.83
N ILE A 297 12.41 -18.79 -7.77
CA ILE A 297 11.53 -19.95 -7.72
C ILE A 297 12.20 -21.06 -6.93
N VAL A 298 11.45 -21.65 -6.00
CA VAL A 298 11.80 -22.86 -5.26
C VAL A 298 10.83 -23.98 -5.64
N VAL A 299 11.26 -25.22 -5.46
CA VAL A 299 10.44 -26.39 -5.78
C VAL A 299 10.44 -27.36 -4.59
N PHE A 300 9.27 -27.89 -4.30
CA PHE A 300 9.03 -28.89 -3.26
C PHE A 300 8.56 -30.19 -3.88
N LYS A 301 9.04 -31.32 -3.35
CA LYS A 301 8.53 -32.65 -3.64
C LYS A 301 8.20 -33.36 -2.35
N SER A 302 6.92 -33.72 -2.16
CA SER A 302 6.44 -34.36 -0.93
C SER A 302 6.84 -33.57 0.34
N GLY A 303 6.72 -32.24 0.31
CA GLY A 303 7.05 -31.34 1.42
C GLY A 303 8.53 -31.01 1.61
N ASN A 304 9.45 -31.60 0.83
CA ASN A 304 10.88 -31.31 0.91
C ASN A 304 11.33 -30.39 -0.22
N GLN A 305 12.08 -29.34 0.11
CA GLN A 305 12.69 -28.44 -0.88
C GLN A 305 13.77 -29.20 -1.67
N ILE A 306 13.69 -29.16 -3.01
CA ILE A 306 14.70 -29.74 -3.90
C ILE A 306 15.31 -28.68 -4.81
N GLN A 307 16.42 -29.00 -5.48
CA GLN A 307 17.08 -28.08 -6.42
C GLN A 307 16.30 -28.01 -7.73
N VAL A 308 16.05 -26.80 -8.23
CA VAL A 308 15.49 -26.58 -9.57
C VAL A 308 16.49 -27.06 -10.63
N THR A 309 16.08 -28.00 -11.48
CA THR A 309 16.92 -28.54 -12.57
C THR A 309 16.53 -27.93 -13.92
N ASN A 310 17.45 -27.98 -14.90
CA ASN A 310 17.15 -27.50 -16.27
C ASN A 310 16.02 -28.30 -16.94
N ALA A 311 15.85 -29.58 -16.60
CA ALA A 311 14.73 -30.39 -17.08
C ALA A 311 13.37 -29.84 -16.62
N MET A 312 13.28 -29.35 -15.37
CA MET A 312 12.06 -28.73 -14.82
C MET A 312 11.76 -27.37 -15.44
N LYS A 313 12.80 -26.62 -15.86
CA LYS A 313 12.63 -25.33 -16.53
C LYS A 313 12.05 -25.49 -17.94
N ASN A 314 12.36 -26.59 -18.62
CA ASN A 314 12.04 -26.82 -20.03
C ASN A 314 10.85 -27.76 -20.26
N SER A 315 10.26 -28.34 -19.20
CA SER A 315 9.22 -29.38 -19.31
C SER A 315 7.84 -28.91 -19.79
N SER A 316 7.69 -27.63 -20.13
CA SER A 316 6.39 -27.02 -20.47
C SER A 316 6.47 -26.08 -21.68
N GLU A 317 7.60 -26.09 -22.41
CA GLU A 317 7.80 -25.31 -23.65
C GLU A 317 7.24 -26.00 -24.92
N ASN A 318 6.64 -27.19 -24.81
CA ASN A 318 6.03 -27.91 -25.94
C ASN A 318 4.75 -28.63 -25.49
N LEU A 319 3.76 -27.89 -25.00
CA LEU A 319 2.37 -28.32 -24.95
C LEU A 319 1.55 -27.42 -25.86
#